data_AF-A0A914PF26-F1
#
_entry.id   AF-A0A914PF26-F1
#
_cell.length_a   1.000
_cell.length_b   1.000
_cell.length_c   1.000
_cell.angle_alpha   90.00
_cell.angle_beta   90.00
_cell.angle_gamma   90.00
#
_symmetry.space_group_name_H-M   'P 1'
#
loop_
_entity.id
_entity.type
_entity.pdbx_description
1 polymer ?
#
loop_
_entity_poly.entity_id
_entity_poly.type
_entity_poly.pdbx_seq_one_letter_code
_entity_poly.pdbx_strand_id
1 'polypeptide(L)'
;MISVALIADAIIGNVQEKSMKHYGAQNNEVVLFSYSIGCIYIFAILFITGELSDGFEFYLSDPWQIYGYSIIFSLLGYAGINVVLTLIRISGALTTVTVTTARKAVTIIISFLLFSKPFTFIYVLAGLFVLAAIYMNLYSKNKTKMNALIASRLHRL
;
A
#
# COMPACT_ATOMS: atom_id res chain seq x y z
N MET A 1 3.15 -8.52 15.92
CA MET A 1 3.84 -7.75 14.86
C MET A 1 2.87 -7.16 13.83
N ILE A 2 1.89 -7.90 13.31
CA ILE A 2 0.96 -7.43 12.27
C ILE A 2 0.14 -6.19 12.69
N SER A 3 -0.42 -6.17 13.91
CA SER A 3 -1.24 -5.02 14.37
C SER A 3 -0.46 -3.70 14.45
N VAL A 4 0.80 -3.76 14.91
CA VAL A 4 1.68 -2.59 14.99
C VAL A 4 2.01 -2.07 13.59
N ALA A 5 2.25 -2.98 12.63
CA ALA A 5 2.47 -2.61 11.24
C ALA A 5 1.23 -1.93 10.63
N LEU A 6 0.02 -2.41 10.93
CA LEU A 6 -1.22 -1.77 10.45
C LEU A 6 -1.45 -0.38 11.04
N ILE A 7 -1.10 -0.17 12.31
CA ILE A 7 -1.15 1.17 12.94
C ILE A 7 -0.14 2.09 12.27
N ALA A 8 1.09 1.62 12.03
CA ALA A 8 2.11 2.39 11.33
C ALA A 8 1.68 2.75 9.89
N ASP A 9 1.13 1.81 9.12
CA ASP A 9 0.58 2.05 7.78
C ASP A 9 -0.51 3.13 7.78
N ALA A 10 -1.40 3.11 8.78
CA ALA A 10 -2.44 4.13 8.93
C ALA A 10 -1.86 5.52 9.29
N ILE A 11 -0.81 5.57 10.11
CA ILE A 11 -0.13 6.82 10.46
C ILE A 11 0.59 7.40 9.25
N ILE A 12 1.35 6.58 8.51
CA ILE A 12 2.16 7.01 7.36
C ILE A 12 1.28 7.70 6.31
N GLY A 13 0.15 7.10 5.92
CA GLY A 13 -0.74 7.70 4.93
C GLY A 13 -1.28 9.07 5.37
N ASN A 14 -1.66 9.20 6.65
CA ASN A 14 -2.18 10.45 7.19
C ASN A 14 -1.10 11.54 7.35
N VAL A 15 0.12 11.15 7.75
CA VAL A 15 1.28 12.05 7.83
C VAL A 15 1.67 12.54 6.44
N GLN A 16 1.68 11.64 5.44
CA GLN A 16 1.91 12.00 4.04
C GLN A 16 0.85 12.98 3.54
N GLU A 17 -0.44 12.72 3.78
CA GLU A 17 -1.50 13.65 3.41
C GLU A 17 -1.34 15.02 4.08
N LYS A 18 -1.01 15.06 5.37
CA LYS A 18 -0.75 16.31 6.09
C LYS A 18 0.45 17.05 5.51
N SER A 19 1.56 16.35 5.23
CA SER A 19 2.74 16.97 4.61
C SER A 19 2.43 17.58 3.25
N MET A 20 1.65 16.88 2.42
CA MET A 20 1.35 17.30 1.06
C MET A 20 0.28 18.40 0.98
N LYS A 21 -0.76 18.34 1.84
CA LYS A 21 -1.88 19.30 1.81
C LYS A 21 -1.64 20.54 2.67
N HIS A 22 -0.99 20.39 3.83
CA HIS A 22 -0.80 21.49 4.78
C HIS A 22 0.47 22.30 4.51
N TYR A 23 1.54 21.65 4.04
CA TYR A 23 2.83 22.29 3.75
C TYR A 23 3.12 22.43 2.25
N GLY A 24 2.23 21.94 1.38
CA GLY A 24 2.40 22.02 -0.07
C GLY A 24 3.59 21.21 -0.62
N ALA A 25 4.17 20.33 0.20
CA ALA A 25 5.39 19.59 -0.14
C ALA A 25 5.24 18.83 -1.45
N GLN A 26 6.27 18.90 -2.29
CA GLN A 26 6.26 18.16 -3.56
C GLN A 26 6.41 16.66 -3.26
N ASN A 27 5.79 15.82 -4.10
CA ASN A 27 5.88 14.36 -3.94
C ASN A 27 7.34 13.90 -3.82
N ASN A 28 8.25 14.51 -4.59
CA ASN A 28 9.67 14.19 -4.57
C ASN A 28 10.36 14.52 -3.22
N GLU A 29 10.00 15.63 -2.57
CA GLU A 29 10.57 15.99 -1.26
C GLU A 29 10.13 15.01 -0.18
N VAL A 30 8.85 14.64 -0.17
CA VAL A 30 8.30 13.66 0.77
C VAL A 30 9.00 12.31 0.61
N VAL A 31 9.24 11.87 -0.62
CA VAL A 31 10.00 10.64 -0.90
C VAL A 31 11.44 10.79 -0.42
N LEU A 32 12.14 11.85 -0.83
CA LEU A 32 13.56 12.03 -0.52
C LEU A 32 13.81 12.01 0.99
N PHE A 33 13.06 12.79 1.78
CA PHE A 33 13.25 12.85 3.22
C PHE A 33 12.86 11.54 3.91
N SER A 34 11.72 10.93 3.55
CA SER A 34 11.27 9.68 4.17
C SER A 34 12.24 8.53 3.91
N TYR A 35 12.74 8.42 2.68
CA TYR A 35 13.67 7.36 2.29
C TYR A 35 15.08 7.59 2.80
N SER A 36 15.55 8.84 2.89
CA SER A 36 16.86 9.15 3.46
C SER A 36 16.93 8.80 4.95
N ILE A 37 15.90 9.20 5.72
CA ILE A 37 15.82 8.85 7.15
C ILE A 37 15.66 7.34 7.31
N GLY A 38 14.82 6.70 6.49
CA GLY A 38 14.64 5.24 6.50
C GLY A 38 15.93 4.49 6.17
N CYS A 39 16.74 4.99 5.23
CA CYS A 39 18.03 4.42 4.87
C CYS A 39 18.99 4.42 6.07
N ILE A 40 19.13 5.55 6.76
CA ILE A 40 19.97 5.66 7.96
C ILE A 40 19.50 4.68 9.05
N TYR A 41 18.19 4.58 9.26
CA TYR A 41 17.62 3.69 10.27
C TYR A 41 17.86 2.21 9.96
N ILE A 42 17.62 1.80 8.71
CA ILE A 42 17.86 0.43 8.24
C ILE A 42 19.35 0.11 8.30
N PHE A 43 20.21 1.04 7.86
CA PHE A 43 21.66 0.85 7.90
C PHE A 43 22.17 0.65 9.33
N ALA A 44 21.72 1.47 10.28
CA ALA A 44 22.10 1.32 11.69
C ALA A 44 21.65 -0.02 12.27
N ILE A 45 20.43 -0.47 11.94
CA ILE A 45 19.92 -1.77 12.38
C ILE A 45 20.76 -2.91 11.79
N LEU A 46 21.00 -2.90 10.47
CA LEU A 46 21.80 -3.92 9.79
C LEU A 46 23.24 -3.98 10.30
N PHE A 47 23.80 -2.83 10.68
CA PHE A 47 25.12 -2.75 11.28
C PHE A 47 25.15 -3.41 12.67
N ILE A 48 24.11 -3.18 13.49
CA ILE A 48 24.01 -3.77 14.84
C ILE A 48 23.70 -5.27 14.79
N THR A 49 22.85 -5.71 13.84
CA THR A 49 22.48 -7.14 13.71
C THR A 49 23.57 -7.97 13.04
N GLY A 50 24.52 -7.34 12.33
CA GLY A 50 25.59 -8.02 11.60
C GLY A 50 25.14 -8.61 10.26
N GLU A 51 23.86 -8.51 9.91
CA GLU A 51 23.30 -9.05 8.65
C GLU A 51 23.86 -8.36 7.40
N LEU A 52 24.55 -7.22 7.56
CA LEU A 52 25.18 -6.50 6.46
C LEU A 52 26.31 -7.32 5.80
N SER A 53 27.09 -8.08 6.56
CA SER A 53 28.14 -8.93 6.01
C SER A 53 27.56 -10.11 5.23
N ASP A 54 26.53 -10.76 5.80
CA ASP A 54 25.87 -11.92 5.21
C ASP A 54 25.16 -11.55 3.92
N GLY A 55 24.53 -10.36 3.89
CA GLY A 55 23.93 -9.80 2.68
C GLY A 55 24.96 -9.54 1.59
N PHE A 56 26.16 -9.06 1.94
CA PHE A 56 27.24 -8.83 0.97
C PHE A 56 27.73 -10.14 0.34
N GLU A 57 27.91 -11.19 1.15
CA GLU A 57 28.32 -12.51 0.65
C GLU A 57 27.28 -13.14 -0.28
N PHE A 58 25.99 -12.95 0.02
CA PHE A 58 24.89 -13.37 -0.85
C PHE A 58 24.92 -12.66 -2.21
N TYR A 59 25.18 -11.35 -2.24
CA TYR A 59 25.29 -10.59 -3.50
C TYR A 59 26.54 -10.96 -4.32
N LEU A 60 27.59 -11.48 -3.68
CA LEU A 60 28.80 -11.94 -4.37
C LEU A 60 28.63 -13.31 -5.05
N SER A 61 27.62 -14.09 -4.65
CA SER A 61 27.38 -15.44 -5.20
C SER A 61 26.91 -15.39 -6.66
N ASP A 62 25.97 -14.49 -6.99
CA ASP A 62 25.45 -14.29 -8.35
C ASP A 62 25.22 -12.80 -8.66
N PRO A 63 26.29 -11.99 -8.76
CA PRO A 63 26.18 -10.54 -8.80
C PRO A 63 25.35 -10.05 -9.99
N TRP A 64 25.56 -10.60 -11.19
CA TRP A 64 24.87 -10.10 -12.38
C TRP A 64 23.34 -10.19 -12.29
N GLN A 65 22.81 -11.32 -11.82
CA GLN A 65 21.36 -11.53 -11.73
C GLN A 65 20.76 -10.78 -10.53
N ILE A 66 21.42 -10.84 -9.37
CA ILE A 66 20.92 -10.24 -8.13
C ILE A 66 20.92 -8.72 -8.23
N TYR A 67 21.99 -8.09 -8.74
CA TYR A 67 22.02 -6.65 -8.97
C TYR A 67 20.98 -6.23 -10.03
N GLY A 68 20.83 -7.00 -11.11
CA GLY A 68 19.83 -6.74 -12.14
C GLY A 68 18.39 -6.73 -11.59
N TYR A 69 18.00 -7.76 -10.85
CA TYR A 69 16.69 -7.83 -10.21
C TYR A 69 16.48 -6.73 -9.17
N SER A 70 17.53 -6.40 -8.40
CA SER A 70 17.46 -5.36 -7.38
C SER A 70 17.25 -3.96 -7.97
N ILE A 71 17.89 -3.66 -9.10
CA ILE A 71 17.69 -2.39 -9.82
C ILE A 71 16.26 -2.31 -10.36
N ILE A 72 15.78 -3.36 -11.04
CA ILE A 72 14.42 -3.40 -11.58
C ILE A 72 13.40 -3.25 -10.44
N PHE A 73 13.58 -4.00 -9.35
CA PHE A 73 12.71 -3.92 -8.17
C PHE A 73 12.71 -2.51 -7.55
N SER A 74 13.87 -1.87 -7.44
CA SER A 74 13.99 -0.51 -6.91
C SER A 74 13.32 0.54 -7.81
N LEU A 75 13.47 0.42 -9.13
CA LEU A 75 12.81 1.30 -10.10
C LEU A 75 11.29 1.16 -10.05
N LEU A 76 10.77 -0.07 -10.07
CA LEU A 76 9.34 -0.32 -9.92
C LEU A 76 8.83 0.15 -8.55
N GLY A 77 9.62 -0.06 -7.49
CA GLY A 77 9.30 0.43 -6.15
C GLY A 77 9.16 1.95 -6.13
N TYR A 78 10.12 2.69 -6.67
CA TYR A 78 10.07 4.15 -6.76
C TYR A 78 8.88 4.64 -7.57
N ALA A 79 8.61 4.04 -8.74
CA ALA A 79 7.44 4.36 -9.55
C ALA A 79 6.13 4.09 -8.78
N GLY A 80 6.06 2.96 -8.07
CA GLY A 80 4.91 2.58 -7.25
C GLY A 80 4.62 3.57 -6.13
N ILE A 81 5.63 4.01 -5.38
CA ILE A 81 5.46 5.03 -4.34
C ILE A 81 5.02 6.37 -4.92
N ASN A 82 5.56 6.78 -6.08
CA ASN A 82 5.12 8.02 -6.74
C ASN A 82 3.64 7.97 -7.12
N VAL A 83 3.15 6.82 -7.60
CA VAL A 83 1.72 6.61 -7.89
C VAL A 83 0.90 6.70 -6.61
N VAL A 84 1.34 6.07 -5.51
CA VAL A 84 0.64 6.12 -4.21
C VAL A 84 0.57 7.54 -3.68
N LEU A 85 1.68 8.29 -3.67
CA LEU A 85 1.71 9.68 -3.20
C LEU A 85 0.84 10.59 -4.07
N THR A 86 0.82 10.36 -5.38
CA THR A 86 -0.07 11.08 -6.30
C THR A 86 -1.54 10.79 -5.98
N LEU A 87 -1.88 9.53 -5.66
CA LEU A 87 -3.23 9.16 -5.26
C LEU A 87 -3.64 9.80 -3.92
N ILE A 88 -2.70 9.88 -2.95
CA ILE A 88 -2.92 10.61 -1.69
C ILE A 88 -3.18 12.09 -1.96
N ARG A 89 -2.43 12.71 -2.88
CA ARG A 89 -2.60 14.11 -3.24
C ARG A 89 -3.98 14.40 -3.82
N ILE A 90 -4.46 13.56 -4.74
CA ILE A 90 -5.72 13.77 -5.47
C ILE A 90 -6.92 13.34 -4.61
N SER A 91 -6.84 12.18 -3.97
CA SER A 91 -7.98 11.51 -3.34
C SER A 91 -7.93 11.52 -1.81
N GLY A 92 -6.82 11.90 -1.18
CA GLY A 92 -6.58 11.79 0.26
C GLY A 92 -6.08 10.41 0.71
N ALA A 93 -5.63 10.32 1.96
CA ALA A 93 -5.01 9.12 2.53
C ALA A 93 -5.99 7.95 2.63
N LEU A 94 -7.18 8.18 3.19
CA LEU A 94 -8.15 7.12 3.43
C LEU A 94 -8.55 6.40 2.14
N THR A 95 -8.79 7.15 1.05
CA THR A 95 -9.18 6.55 -0.24
C THR A 95 -8.03 5.78 -0.87
N THR A 96 -6.79 6.29 -0.72
CA THR A 96 -5.59 5.62 -1.20
C THR A 96 -5.34 4.29 -0.49
N VAL A 97 -5.51 4.25 0.84
CA VAL A 97 -5.38 3.00 1.62
C VAL A 97 -6.45 1.99 1.21
N THR A 98 -7.68 2.42 0.95
CA THR A 98 -8.74 1.51 0.44
C THR A 98 -8.38 0.93 -0.93
N VAL A 99 -7.93 1.76 -1.88
CA VAL A 99 -7.55 1.31 -3.24
C VAL A 99 -6.36 0.34 -3.19
N THR A 100 -5.34 0.63 -2.38
CA THR A 100 -4.18 -0.27 -2.22
C THR A 100 -4.55 -1.58 -1.52
N THR A 101 -5.49 -1.56 -0.58
CA THR A 101 -6.02 -2.77 0.07
C THR A 101 -6.82 -3.62 -0.92
N ALA A 102 -7.66 -2.98 -1.76
CA ALA A 102 -8.36 -3.67 -2.83
C ALA A 102 -7.38 -4.32 -3.81
N ARG A 103 -6.32 -3.61 -4.22
CA ARG A 103 -5.23 -4.17 -5.04
C ARG A 103 -4.59 -5.39 -4.39
N LYS A 104 -4.23 -5.32 -3.10
CA LYS A 104 -3.66 -6.46 -2.33
C LYS A 104 -4.62 -7.65 -2.35
N ALA A 105 -5.91 -7.44 -2.13
CA ALA A 105 -6.93 -8.49 -2.18
C ALA A 105 -7.03 -9.15 -3.56
N VAL A 106 -7.05 -8.36 -4.64
CA VAL A 106 -7.07 -8.88 -6.01
C VAL A 106 -5.81 -9.70 -6.31
N THR A 107 -4.62 -9.25 -5.89
CA THR A 107 -3.38 -10.02 -6.05
C THR A 107 -3.43 -11.35 -5.30
N ILE A 108 -4.02 -11.40 -4.10
CA ILE A 108 -4.20 -12.64 -3.34
C ILE A 108 -5.13 -13.60 -4.10
N ILE A 109 -6.27 -13.11 -4.60
CA ILE A 109 -7.22 -13.92 -5.39
C ILE A 109 -6.53 -14.50 -6.63
N ILE A 110 -5.82 -13.66 -7.39
CA ILE A 110 -5.08 -14.09 -8.58
C ILE A 110 -4.01 -15.13 -8.20
N SER A 111 -3.32 -14.95 -7.08
CA SER A 111 -2.32 -15.89 -6.59
C SER A 111 -2.94 -17.26 -6.27
N PHE A 112 -4.12 -17.29 -5.66
CA PHE A 112 -4.85 -18.54 -5.42
C PHE A 112 -5.41 -19.20 -6.69
N LEU A 113 -5.74 -18.41 -7.72
CA LEU A 113 -6.19 -18.94 -9.02
C LEU A 113 -5.04 -19.51 -9.86
N LEU A 114 -3.87 -18.86 -9.84
CA LEU A 114 -2.68 -19.29 -10.58
C LEU A 114 -1.91 -20.41 -9.90
N PHE A 115 -1.82 -20.38 -8.56
CA PHE A 115 -1.20 -21.45 -7.78
C PHE A 115 -2.30 -22.28 -7.11
N SER A 116 -2.67 -23.41 -7.74
CA SER A 116 -3.66 -24.38 -7.25
C SER A 116 -3.30 -24.94 -5.88
N LYS A 117 -3.57 -24.17 -4.81
CA LYS A 117 -3.71 -24.68 -3.44
C LYS A 117 -5.16 -25.16 -3.22
N PRO A 118 -5.40 -26.13 -2.32
CA PRO A 118 -6.73 -26.72 -2.12
C PRO A 118 -7.76 -25.63 -1.77
N PHE A 119 -8.63 -25.35 -2.74
CA PHE A 119 -9.59 -24.26 -2.68
C PHE A 119 -10.72 -24.66 -1.73
N THR A 120 -10.73 -24.10 -0.52
CA THR A 120 -11.76 -24.34 0.50
C THR A 120 -12.83 -23.24 0.44
N PHE A 121 -14.10 -23.60 0.66
CA PHE A 121 -15.25 -22.69 0.57
C PHE A 121 -15.15 -21.46 1.50
N ILE A 122 -14.39 -21.58 2.59
CA ILE A 122 -14.12 -20.51 3.57
C ILE A 122 -13.41 -19.31 2.92
N TYR A 123 -12.57 -19.51 1.91
CA TYR A 123 -11.88 -18.41 1.22
C TYR A 123 -12.85 -17.54 0.40
N VAL A 124 -13.87 -18.15 -0.20
CA VAL A 124 -14.90 -17.44 -0.95
C VAL A 124 -15.75 -16.59 0.00
N LEU A 125 -16.15 -17.16 1.14
CA LEU A 125 -16.91 -16.44 2.15
C LEU A 125 -16.11 -15.27 2.75
N ALA A 126 -14.82 -15.48 3.07
CA ALA A 126 -13.93 -14.43 3.53
C ALA A 126 -13.75 -13.30 2.49
N GLY A 127 -13.62 -13.65 1.20
CA GLY A 127 -13.57 -12.69 0.11
C GLY A 127 -14.84 -11.83 0.00
N LEU A 128 -16.01 -12.44 0.16
CA LEU A 128 -17.31 -11.76 0.21
C LEU A 128 -17.39 -10.76 1.37
N PHE A 129 -16.92 -11.13 2.56
CA PHE A 129 -16.86 -10.23 3.71
C PHE A 129 -15.93 -9.03 3.47
N VAL A 130 -14.76 -9.25 2.86
CA VAL A 130 -13.82 -8.15 2.53
C VAL A 130 -14.44 -7.19 1.51
N LEU A 131 -15.11 -7.71 0.48
CA LEU A 131 -15.82 -6.88 -0.50
C LEU A 131 -16.96 -6.09 0.14
N ALA A 132 -17.73 -6.70 1.03
CA ALA A 132 -18.79 -6.02 1.78
C ALA A 132 -18.22 -4.89 2.67
N ALA A 133 -17.08 -5.12 3.35
CA ALA A 133 -16.42 -4.12 4.18
C ALA A 133 -15.91 -2.92 3.35
N ILE A 134 -15.29 -3.18 2.18
CA ILE A 134 -14.84 -2.13 1.26
C ILE A 134 -16.04 -1.34 0.73
N TYR A 135 -17.11 -2.03 0.32
CA TYR A 135 -18.35 -1.40 -0.15
C TYR A 135 -18.97 -0.49 0.92
N MET A 136 -19.05 -0.97 2.16
CA MET A 136 -19.57 -0.19 3.28
C MET A 136 -18.70 1.03 3.59
N ASN A 137 -17.37 0.91 3.48
CA ASN A 137 -16.45 2.03 3.66
C ASN A 137 -16.65 3.11 2.58
N LEU A 138 -16.79 2.70 1.32
CA LEU A 138 -17.10 3.59 0.20
C LEU A 138 -18.48 4.26 0.35
N TYR A 139 -19.49 3.49 0.75
CA TYR A 139 -20.84 4.00 1.04
C TYR A 139 -20.79 5.06 2.13
N SER A 140 -20.10 4.81 3.25
CA SER A 140 -20.00 5.76 4.36
C SER A 140 -19.32 7.06 3.95
N LYS A 141 -18.35 7.00 3.02
CA LYS A 141 -17.62 8.17 2.55
C LYS A 141 -18.40 9.01 1.53
N ASN A 142 -19.27 8.39 0.75
CA ASN A 142 -20.16 9.05 -0.23
C ASN A 142 -21.61 9.21 0.25
N LYS A 143 -21.89 9.02 1.54
CA LYS A 143 -23.23 9.05 2.15
C LYS A 143 -24.10 10.21 1.65
N THR A 144 -23.55 11.42 1.58
CA THR A 144 -24.29 12.63 1.18
C THR A 144 -24.70 12.63 -0.30
N LYS A 145 -23.81 12.17 -1.21
CA LYS A 145 -24.12 12.07 -2.66
C LYS A 145 -25.02 10.88 -2.99
N MET A 146 -24.84 9.76 -2.28
CA MET A 146 -25.62 8.55 -2.50
C MET A 146 -27.01 8.62 -1.88
N ASN A 147 -27.17 9.24 -0.71
CA ASN A 147 -28.49 9.53 -0.15
C ASN A 147 -29.27 10.53 -1.02
N ALA A 148 -28.59 11.53 -1.62
CA ALA A 148 -29.22 12.42 -2.58
C ALA A 148 -29.69 11.69 -3.86
N LEU A 149 -28.89 10.74 -4.37
CA LEU A 149 -29.25 9.89 -5.52
C LEU A 149 -30.42 8.93 -5.20
N ILE A 150 -30.42 8.30 -4.02
CA ILE A 150 -31.49 7.41 -3.57
C ILE A 150 -32.78 8.19 -3.35
N ALA A 151 -32.72 9.36 -2.70
CA ALA A 151 -33.88 10.25 -2.53
C ALA A 151 -34.46 10.69 -3.88
N SER A 152 -33.60 11.00 -4.86
CA SER A 152 -34.05 11.39 -6.21
C SER A 152 -34.70 10.24 -7.01
N ARG A 153 -34.33 8.98 -6.75
CA ARG A 153 -34.98 7.80 -7.36
C ARG A 153 -36.30 7.45 -6.68
N LEU A 154 -36.39 7.64 -5.36
CA LEU A 154 -37.62 7.41 -4.59
C LEU A 154 -38.73 8.42 -4.92
N HIS A 155 -38.37 9.63 -5.36
CA HIS A 155 -39.33 10.66 -5.78
C HIS A 155 -39.79 10.52 -7.24
N ARG A 156 -39.28 9.51 -7.98
CA ARG A 156 -39.69 9.17 -9.37
C ARG A 156 -40.49 7.87 -9.48
N LEU A 157 -40.66 7.15 -8.38
CA LEU A 157 -41.56 5.99 -8.26
C LEU A 157 -42.87 6.46 -7.60
#